data_AF-A0ABD3WAB3-F1
#
_entry.id   AF-A0ABD3WAB3-F1
#
_cell.length_a   1.000
_cell.length_b   1.000
_cell.length_c   1.000
_cell.angle_alpha   90.00
_cell.angle_beta   90.00
_cell.angle_gamma   90.00
#
_symmetry.space_group_name_H-M   'P 1'
#
loop_
_entity.id
_entity.type
_entity.pdbx_description
1 polymer ?
#
loop_
_entity_poly.entity_id
_entity_poly.type
_entity_poly.pdbx_seq_one_letter_code
_entity_poly.pdbx_strand_id
1 'polypeptide(L)'
;MRGIQLHLRRTALIVLLLMCVGLFFCTHLLLEISNLKDARVKLEMEVAQLQHTLGTSDISRSRRLYATNEQVRDTYSPYEEDMIILYNRVPKTGSTSFAGIAYDLCKRNKFHVLHVNITRNAHTLSLVDQVRFIQNITEWVGKKPAMYHGHFSYIDFSK
;
A
#
# COMPACT_ATOMS: atom_id res chain seq x y z
N MET A 1 -20.92 -4.46 -64.95
CA MET A 1 -21.19 -5.20 -63.69
C MET A 1 -19.98 -5.93 -63.08
N ARG A 2 -18.96 -6.36 -63.85
CA ARG A 2 -17.79 -7.09 -63.31
C ARG A 2 -16.81 -6.24 -62.47
N GLY A 3 -16.67 -4.94 -62.75
CA GLY A 3 -15.74 -4.05 -62.03
C GLY A 3 -16.11 -3.80 -60.56
N ILE A 4 -17.40 -3.60 -60.26
CA ILE A 4 -17.89 -3.34 -58.89
C ILE A 4 -17.68 -4.55 -57.98
N GLN A 5 -17.87 -5.77 -58.50
CA GLN A 5 -17.61 -6.99 -57.73
C GLN A 5 -16.12 -7.20 -57.43
N LEU A 6 -15.22 -6.74 -58.29
CA LEU A 6 -13.78 -6.82 -58.05
C LEU A 6 -13.32 -5.85 -56.96
N HIS A 7 -13.85 -4.61 -56.95
CA HIS A 7 -13.57 -3.65 -55.89
C HIS A 7 -14.10 -4.11 -54.53
N LEU A 8 -15.32 -4.65 -54.50
CA LEU A 8 -15.92 -5.19 -53.27
C LEU A 8 -15.13 -6.37 -52.68
N ARG A 9 -14.59 -7.26 -53.54
CA ARG A 9 -13.71 -8.35 -53.12
C ARG A 9 -12.38 -7.86 -52.56
N ARG A 10 -11.79 -6.82 -53.17
CA ARG A 10 -10.53 -6.21 -52.69
C ARG A 10 -10.70 -5.52 -51.34
N THR A 11 -11.78 -4.75 -51.15
CA THR A 11 -12.07 -4.12 -49.85
C THR A 11 -12.37 -5.16 -48.77
N ALA A 12 -13.10 -6.23 -49.09
CA ALA A 12 -13.36 -7.32 -48.15
C ALA A 12 -12.06 -8.03 -47.71
N LEU A 13 -11.13 -8.27 -48.64
CA LEU A 13 -9.82 -8.86 -48.33
C LEU A 13 -8.97 -7.95 -47.42
N ILE A 14 -8.97 -6.64 -47.66
CA ILE A 14 -8.22 -5.68 -46.83
C ILE A 14 -8.80 -5.64 -45.41
N VAL A 15 -10.13 -5.61 -45.27
CA VAL A 15 -10.79 -5.62 -43.96
C VAL A 15 -10.51 -6.92 -43.21
N LEU A 16 -10.53 -8.07 -43.91
CA LEU A 16 -10.17 -9.36 -43.32
C LEU A 16 -8.72 -9.38 -42.82
N LEU A 17 -7.79 -8.84 -43.62
CA LEU A 17 -6.37 -8.74 -43.24
C LEU A 17 -6.19 -7.88 -41.97
N LEU A 18 -6.86 -6.72 -41.91
CA LEU A 18 -6.80 -5.83 -40.74
C LEU A 18 -7.38 -6.49 -39.49
N MET A 19 -8.47 -7.24 -39.62
CA MET A 19 -9.05 -8.02 -38.53
C MET A 19 -8.07 -9.07 -38.02
N CYS A 20 -7.38 -9.79 -38.93
CA CYS A 20 -6.38 -10.80 -38.55
C CYS A 20 -5.18 -10.17 -37.80
N VAL A 21 -4.69 -9.02 -38.26
CA VAL A 21 -3.60 -8.28 -37.59
C VAL A 21 -4.05 -7.78 -36.21
N GLY A 22 -5.28 -7.27 -36.10
CA GLY A 22 -5.86 -6.85 -34.83
C GLY A 22 -5.99 -8.00 -33.83
N LEU A 23 -6.49 -9.15 -34.27
CA LEU A 23 -6.60 -10.35 -33.44
C LEU A 23 -5.22 -10.84 -32.97
N PHE A 24 -4.23 -10.89 -33.87
CA PHE A 24 -2.86 -11.25 -33.51
C PHE A 24 -2.30 -10.32 -32.41
N PHE A 25 -2.44 -9.01 -32.59
CA PHE A 25 -1.99 -8.03 -31.59
C PHE A 25 -2.73 -8.17 -30.26
N CYS A 26 -4.05 -8.39 -30.28
CA CYS A 26 -4.82 -8.66 -29.07
C CYS A 26 -4.33 -9.91 -28.33
N THR A 27 -4.07 -11.01 -29.04
CA THR A 27 -3.56 -12.24 -28.40
C THR A 27 -2.17 -12.03 -27.79
N HIS A 28 -1.30 -11.28 -28.45
CA HIS A 28 0.02 -10.96 -27.93
C HIS A 28 -0.07 -10.12 -26.65
N LEU A 29 -0.88 -9.06 -26.65
CA LEU A 29 -1.09 -8.23 -25.46
C LEU A 29 -1.67 -9.03 -24.30
N LEU A 30 -2.64 -9.92 -24.57
CA LEU A 30 -3.23 -10.76 -23.52
C LEU A 30 -2.20 -11.74 -22.94
N LEU A 31 -1.32 -12.30 -23.78
CA LEU A 31 -0.24 -13.17 -23.33
C LEU A 31 0.76 -12.42 -22.44
N GLU A 32 1.15 -11.21 -22.83
CA GLU A 32 2.09 -10.41 -22.05
C GLU A 32 1.50 -9.96 -20.71
N ILE A 33 0.21 -9.61 -20.68
CA ILE A 33 -0.52 -9.34 -19.44
C ILE A 33 -0.57 -10.59 -18.55
N SER A 34 -0.73 -11.80 -19.12
CA SER A 34 -0.69 -13.04 -18.35
C SER A 34 0.68 -13.27 -17.71
N ASN A 35 1.75 -13.13 -18.50
CA ASN A 35 3.12 -13.30 -18.01
C ASN A 35 3.46 -12.31 -16.89
N LEU A 36 3.02 -11.05 -17.03
CA LEU A 36 3.20 -10.01 -16.00
C LEU A 36 2.42 -10.34 -14.71
N LYS A 37 1.22 -10.93 -14.83
CA LYS A 37 0.45 -11.39 -13.66
C LYS A 37 1.17 -12.53 -12.94
N ASP A 38 1.69 -13.51 -13.67
CA ASP A 38 2.39 -14.65 -13.08
C ASP A 38 3.69 -14.22 -12.38
N ALA A 39 4.45 -13.31 -13.00
CA ALA A 39 5.65 -12.73 -12.40
C ALA A 39 5.33 -11.96 -11.10
N ARG A 40 4.21 -11.22 -11.07
CA ARG A 40 3.75 -10.49 -9.88
C ARG A 40 3.37 -11.46 -8.76
N VAL A 41 2.62 -12.52 -9.05
CA VAL A 41 2.22 -13.53 -8.05
C VAL A 41 3.45 -14.22 -7.47
N LYS A 42 4.42 -14.58 -8.32
CA LYS A 42 5.68 -15.20 -7.87
C LYS A 42 6.46 -14.26 -6.93
N LEU A 43 6.56 -12.98 -7.28
CA LEU A 43 7.23 -11.99 -6.44
C LEU A 43 6.49 -11.80 -5.11
N GLU A 44 5.16 -11.76 -5.11
CA GLU A 44 4.36 -11.68 -3.88
C GLU A 44 4.57 -12.90 -2.97
N MET A 45 4.72 -14.09 -3.55
CA MET A 45 5.03 -15.30 -2.79
C MET A 45 6.43 -15.27 -2.18
N GLU A 46 7.44 -14.85 -2.94
CA GLU A 46 8.82 -14.72 -2.42
C GLU A 46 8.90 -13.67 -1.30
N VAL A 47 8.21 -12.55 -1.47
CA VAL A 47 8.11 -11.50 -0.42
C VAL A 47 7.42 -12.04 0.83
N ALA A 48 6.30 -12.75 0.70
CA ALA A 48 5.59 -13.34 1.84
C ALA A 48 6.45 -14.35 2.60
N GLN A 49 7.28 -15.12 1.90
CA GLN A 49 8.23 -16.05 2.52
C GLN A 49 9.32 -15.31 3.31
N LEU A 50 9.91 -14.26 2.74
CA LEU A 50 10.91 -13.44 3.43
C LEU A 50 10.32 -12.72 4.65
N GLN A 51 9.10 -12.19 4.54
CA GLN A 51 8.38 -11.59 5.67
C GLN A 51 8.16 -12.59 6.81
N HIS A 52 7.76 -13.83 6.51
CA HIS A 52 7.58 -14.86 7.53
C HIS A 52 8.89 -15.20 8.27
N THR A 53 10.01 -15.29 7.55
CA THR A 53 11.32 -15.53 8.15
C THR A 53 11.77 -14.37 9.06
N LEU A 54 11.51 -13.13 8.68
CA LEU A 54 11.87 -11.95 9.48
C LEU A 54 10.93 -11.71 10.67
N GLY A 55 9.61 -11.84 10.48
CA GLY A 55 8.60 -11.57 11.52
C GLY A 55 8.69 -12.46 12.77
N THR A 56 9.17 -13.70 12.62
CA THR A 56 9.41 -14.61 13.77
C THR A 56 10.53 -14.10 14.70
N SER A 57 11.46 -13.31 14.17
CA SER A 57 12.64 -12.80 14.88
C SER A 57 12.30 -11.59 15.76
N ASP A 58 11.46 -10.67 15.27
CA ASP A 58 11.14 -9.41 15.96
C ASP A 58 10.05 -9.57 17.04
N ILE A 59 9.02 -10.41 16.81
CA ILE A 59 7.96 -10.65 17.79
C ILE A 59 8.53 -11.25 19.09
N SER A 60 9.54 -12.12 18.97
CA SER A 60 10.21 -12.77 20.09
C SER A 60 11.07 -11.82 20.92
N ARG A 61 11.60 -10.76 20.31
CA ARG A 61 12.40 -9.72 20.98
C ARG A 61 11.49 -8.71 21.68
N SER A 62 10.41 -8.29 21.02
CA SER A 62 9.43 -7.34 21.55
C SER A 62 8.70 -7.91 22.77
N ARG A 63 8.22 -9.18 22.71
CA ARG A 63 7.54 -9.85 23.84
C ARG A 63 8.41 -9.99 25.09
N ARG A 64 9.73 -10.17 24.92
CA ARG A 64 10.69 -10.26 26.04
C ARG A 64 10.91 -8.91 26.75
N LEU A 65 10.67 -7.78 26.06
CA LEU A 65 10.76 -6.44 26.63
C LEU A 65 9.46 -6.01 27.34
N TYR A 66 8.30 -6.49 26.89
CA TYR A 66 7.00 -6.19 27.52
C TYR A 66 6.78 -6.88 28.86
N ALA A 67 7.33 -8.08 29.07
CA ALA A 67 7.14 -8.83 30.32
C ALA A 67 7.89 -8.24 31.54
N THR A 68 8.83 -7.31 31.31
CA THR A 68 9.76 -6.83 32.36
C THR A 68 9.39 -5.45 32.94
N ASN A 69 8.38 -4.75 32.41
CA ASN A 69 8.22 -3.30 32.63
C ASN A 69 6.91 -2.83 33.31
N GLU A 70 6.27 -3.66 34.12
CA GLU A 70 5.04 -3.26 34.84
C GLU A 70 5.30 -2.40 36.12
N GLN A 71 6.54 -1.96 36.40
CA GLN A 71 6.89 -1.38 37.71
C GLN A 71 7.64 -0.03 37.70
N VAL A 72 7.74 0.72 36.59
CA VAL A 72 8.41 2.04 36.62
C VAL A 72 7.59 3.11 35.88
N ARG A 73 6.73 3.81 36.63
CA ARG A 73 6.14 5.09 36.23
C ARG A 73 7.04 6.21 36.76
N ASP A 74 7.50 7.08 35.86
CA ASP A 74 8.14 8.40 36.05
C ASP A 74 9.54 8.61 35.45
N THR A 75 10.07 7.66 34.67
CA THR A 75 11.19 7.95 33.76
C THR A 75 10.64 7.99 32.34
N TYR A 76 10.77 9.14 31.65
CA TYR A 76 10.47 9.28 30.23
C TYR A 76 11.06 8.08 29.49
N SER A 77 10.17 7.19 29.05
CA SER A 77 10.60 5.87 28.66
C SER A 77 11.17 5.95 27.25
N PRO A 78 12.27 5.24 26.91
CA PRO A 78 12.74 5.14 25.53
C PRO A 78 11.64 4.72 24.55
N TYR A 79 10.60 4.03 25.04
CA TYR A 79 9.43 3.65 24.24
C TYR A 79 8.54 4.83 23.83
N GLU A 80 8.52 5.93 24.59
CA GLU A 80 7.75 7.13 24.24
C GLU A 80 8.39 7.89 23.08
N GLU A 81 9.72 7.82 22.94
CA GLU A 81 10.44 8.45 21.82
C GLU A 81 10.25 7.68 20.49
N ASP A 82 10.00 6.37 20.55
CA ASP A 82 9.76 5.51 19.38
C ASP A 82 8.27 5.27 19.07
N MET A 83 7.36 5.95 19.79
CA MET A 83 5.92 5.71 19.70
C MET A 83 5.33 6.20 18.38
N ILE A 84 4.50 5.33 17.77
CA ILE A 84 3.71 5.64 16.57
C ILE A 84 2.24 5.36 16.85
N ILE A 85 1.37 6.34 16.55
CA ILE A 85 -0.08 6.18 16.58
C ILE A 85 -0.61 6.25 15.15
N LEU A 86 -1.35 5.22 14.73
CA LEU A 86 -2.00 5.17 13.43
C LEU A 86 -3.50 5.43 13.58
N TYR A 87 -3.96 6.59 13.13
CA TYR A 87 -5.37 6.98 13.14
C TYR A 87 -5.98 6.86 11.73
N ASN A 88 -6.41 5.65 11.41
CA ASN A 88 -7.17 5.31 10.21
C ASN A 88 -8.60 5.90 10.30
N ARG A 89 -8.73 7.18 9.94
CA ARG A 89 -9.93 7.97 10.19
C ARG A 89 -11.09 7.64 9.25
N VAL A 90 -12.26 7.47 9.84
CA VAL A 90 -13.53 7.30 9.11
C VAL A 90 -14.08 8.68 8.69
N PRO A 91 -14.58 8.85 7.46
CA PRO A 91 -15.24 10.09 7.04
C PRO A 91 -16.48 10.40 7.88
N LYS A 92 -16.74 11.69 8.14
CA LYS A 92 -17.96 12.20 8.78
C LYS A 92 -18.22 11.75 10.23
N THR A 93 -17.18 11.35 10.96
CA THR A 93 -17.27 10.92 12.37
C THR A 93 -16.68 11.93 13.36
N GLY A 94 -16.58 13.21 12.98
CA GLY A 94 -15.84 14.20 13.78
C GLY A 94 -14.32 14.01 13.73
N SER A 95 -13.81 13.15 12.85
CA SER A 95 -12.38 12.85 12.72
C SER A 95 -11.52 14.07 12.36
N THR A 96 -12.10 15.07 11.69
CA THR A 96 -11.38 16.34 11.39
C THR A 96 -11.16 17.13 12.67
N SER A 97 -12.16 17.19 13.54
CA SER A 97 -12.07 17.89 14.83
C SER A 97 -11.01 17.23 15.72
N PHE A 98 -11.01 15.90 15.79
CA PHE A 98 -10.00 15.16 16.57
C PHE A 98 -8.58 15.37 16.03
N ALA A 99 -8.39 15.30 14.70
CA ALA A 99 -7.09 15.59 14.08
C ALA A 99 -6.63 17.04 14.36
N GLY A 100 -7.56 18.00 14.40
CA GLY A 100 -7.27 19.39 14.78
C GLY A 100 -6.66 19.50 16.17
N ILE A 101 -7.26 18.83 17.16
CA ILE A 101 -6.71 18.78 18.54
C ILE A 101 -5.29 18.22 18.55
N ALA A 102 -5.03 17.16 17.78
CA ALA A 102 -3.68 16.61 17.69
C ALA A 102 -2.67 17.62 17.14
N TYR A 103 -3.03 18.38 16.11
CA TYR A 103 -2.18 19.45 15.57
C TYR A 103 -1.90 20.58 16.58
N ASP A 104 -2.89 20.93 17.41
CA ASP A 104 -2.72 21.97 18.44
C ASP A 104 -1.76 21.52 19.55
N LEU A 105 -1.79 20.24 19.91
CA LEU A 105 -0.99 19.67 21.00
C LEU A 105 0.42 19.24 20.58
N CYS A 106 0.65 18.94 19.30
CA CYS A 106 1.88 18.31 18.82
C CYS A 106 3.15 19.12 19.15
N LYS A 107 3.09 20.45 19.03
CA LYS A 107 4.22 21.34 19.33
C LYS A 107 4.59 21.35 20.80
N ARG A 108 3.58 21.44 21.69
CA ARG A 108 3.80 21.48 23.15
C ARG A 108 4.32 20.14 23.66
N ASN A 109 3.75 19.05 23.14
CA ASN A 109 4.03 17.70 23.61
C ASN A 109 5.14 17.00 22.81
N LYS A 110 5.83 17.73 21.91
CA LYS A 110 7.00 17.27 21.16
C LYS A 110 6.77 15.97 20.35
N PHE A 111 5.61 15.85 19.70
CA PHE A 111 5.34 14.78 18.74
C PHE A 111 4.97 15.36 17.38
N HIS A 112 4.95 14.53 16.34
CA HIS A 112 4.64 14.93 14.98
C HIS A 112 3.24 14.45 14.57
N VAL A 113 2.52 15.25 13.79
CA VAL A 113 1.23 14.83 13.19
C VAL A 113 1.36 14.89 11.68
N LEU A 114 1.15 13.76 11.01
CA LEU A 114 1.29 13.62 9.57
C LEU A 114 -0.01 13.12 8.94
N HIS A 115 -0.40 13.73 7.83
CA HIS A 115 -1.56 13.29 7.06
C HIS A 115 -1.11 12.32 5.96
N VAL A 116 -1.71 11.12 5.94
CA VAL A 116 -1.50 10.11 4.91
C VAL A 116 -2.53 10.33 3.80
N ASN A 117 -2.03 10.65 2.61
CA ASN A 117 -2.87 10.78 1.43
C ASN A 117 -2.79 9.52 0.57
N ILE A 118 -3.93 9.02 0.09
CA ILE A 118 -3.99 7.88 -0.82
C ILE A 118 -4.53 8.33 -2.17
N THR A 119 -3.87 7.88 -3.23
CA THR A 119 -4.27 8.15 -4.61
C THR A 119 -5.72 7.75 -4.85
N ARG A 120 -6.50 8.67 -5.45
CA ARG A 120 -7.94 8.52 -5.71
C ARG A 120 -8.81 8.28 -4.48
N ASN A 121 -8.32 8.58 -3.26
CA ASN A 121 -9.04 8.28 -2.01
C ASN A 121 -9.46 6.81 -1.91
N ALA A 122 -8.68 5.89 -2.50
CA ALA A 122 -8.90 4.48 -2.33
C ALA A 122 -8.80 4.13 -0.84
N HIS A 123 -9.77 3.39 -0.31
CA HIS A 123 -9.74 3.00 1.10
C HIS A 123 -8.72 1.89 1.38
N THR A 124 -8.33 1.11 0.37
CA THR A 124 -7.41 -0.01 0.50
C THR A 124 -6.11 0.27 -0.24
N LEU A 125 -4.98 0.08 0.45
CA LEU A 125 -3.64 0.12 -0.15
C LEU A 125 -3.32 -1.22 -0.82
N SER A 126 -2.55 -1.19 -1.91
CA SER A 126 -1.96 -2.42 -2.47
C SER A 126 -0.97 -3.03 -1.49
N LEU A 127 -0.70 -4.34 -1.57
CA LEU A 127 0.27 -5.00 -0.68
C LEU A 127 1.64 -4.30 -0.71
N VAL A 128 2.10 -3.93 -1.91
CA VAL A 128 3.37 -3.20 -2.09
C VAL A 128 3.36 -1.85 -1.37
N ASP A 129 2.25 -1.12 -1.48
CA ASP A 129 2.13 0.18 -0.80
C ASP A 129 1.99 0.02 0.72
N GLN A 130 1.35 -1.05 1.19
CA GLN A 130 1.29 -1.38 2.63
C GLN A 130 2.69 -1.64 3.19
N VAL A 131 3.49 -2.48 2.53
CA VAL A 131 4.88 -2.78 2.93
C VAL A 131 5.71 -1.50 2.96
N ARG A 132 5.64 -0.69 1.88
CA ARG A 132 6.35 0.60 1.81
C ARG A 132 5.89 1.56 2.90
N PHE A 133 4.58 1.63 3.16
CA PHE A 133 4.03 2.49 4.19
C PHE A 133 4.54 2.09 5.58
N ILE A 134 4.48 0.79 5.90
CA ILE A 134 4.97 0.23 7.17
C ILE A 134 6.46 0.56 7.34
N GLN A 135 7.30 0.22 6.35
CA GLN A 135 8.74 0.51 6.38
C GLN A 135 9.02 2.00 6.61
N ASN A 136 8.35 2.87 5.87
CA ASN A 136 8.53 4.31 6.00
C ASN A 136 8.20 4.82 7.41
N ILE A 137 7.07 4.40 8.00
CA ILE A 137 6.69 4.90 9.33
C ILE A 137 7.53 4.28 10.45
N THR A 138 8.00 3.03 10.28
CA THR A 138 8.84 2.35 11.29
C THR A 138 10.28 2.80 11.26
N GLU A 139 10.85 3.13 10.09
CA GLU A 139 12.27 3.48 9.97
C GLU A 139 12.53 4.99 10.05
N TRP A 140 11.49 5.83 9.97
CA TRP A 140 11.66 7.29 10.00
C TRP A 140 11.86 7.84 11.43
N VAL A 141 13.01 7.55 12.01
CA VAL A 141 13.40 7.94 13.38
C VAL A 141 13.24 9.43 13.64
N GLY A 142 13.63 10.28 12.68
CA GLY A 142 13.55 11.75 12.83
C GLY A 142 12.13 12.34 12.90
N LYS A 143 11.09 11.53 12.72
CA LYS A 143 9.70 11.95 12.91
C LYS A 143 9.04 11.34 14.12
N LYS A 144 9.69 10.43 14.84
CA LYS A 144 9.13 9.85 16.05
C LYS A 144 9.36 10.77 17.25
N PRO A 145 8.41 10.81 18.22
CA PRO A 145 7.11 10.16 18.20
C PRO A 145 6.14 10.82 17.20
N ALA A 146 5.26 10.02 16.58
CA ALA A 146 4.38 10.47 15.51
C ALA A 146 2.95 9.92 15.59
N MET A 147 1.98 10.74 15.20
CA MET A 147 0.62 10.36 14.87
C MET A 147 0.38 10.51 13.36
N TYR A 148 0.10 9.41 12.69
CA TYR A 148 -0.29 9.39 11.27
C TYR A 148 -1.80 9.30 11.17
N HIS A 149 -2.45 10.17 10.39
CA HIS A 149 -3.90 10.11 10.17
C HIS A 149 -4.26 10.17 8.70
N GLY A 150 -5.28 9.45 8.29
CA GLY A 150 -5.72 9.44 6.89
C GLY A 150 -6.89 8.49 6.63
N HIS A 151 -7.46 8.58 5.44
CA HIS A 151 -8.60 7.75 5.04
C HIS A 151 -8.12 6.45 4.42
N PHE A 152 -7.85 5.44 5.26
CA PHE A 152 -7.41 4.12 4.83
C PHE A 152 -7.97 3.02 5.73
N SER A 153 -8.02 1.80 5.22
CA SER A 153 -8.45 0.61 5.94
C SER A 153 -7.41 0.21 6.98
N TYR A 154 -7.81 -0.65 7.92
CA TYR A 154 -6.84 -1.27 8.83
C TYR A 154 -5.70 -1.94 8.04
N ILE A 155 -4.48 -1.77 8.54
CA ILE A 155 -3.26 -2.39 8.03
C ILE A 155 -2.76 -3.32 9.14
N ASP A 156 -2.53 -4.58 8.80
CA ASP A 156 -2.04 -5.58 9.75
C ASP A 156 -0.51 -5.56 9.76
N PHE A 157 0.08 -5.09 10.86
CA PHE A 157 1.55 -5.03 11.02
C PHE A 157 2.16 -6.38 11.40
N SER A 158 1.33 -7.41 11.62
CA SER A 158 1.79 -8.77 11.96
C SER A 158 2.04 -9.65 10.74
N LYS A 159 1.69 -9.18 9.53
CA LYS A 159 1.81 -9.88 8.26
C LYS A 159 2.78 -9.14 7.34
#